data_AF-A0A2V2X9T9-F1
#
_entry.id   AF-A0A2V2X9T9-F1
#
_cell.length_a   1.000
_cell.length_b   1.000
_cell.length_c   1.000
_cell.angle_alpha   90.00
_cell.angle_beta   90.00
_cell.angle_gamma   90.00
#
_symmetry.space_group_name_H-M   'P 1'
#
loop_
_entity.id
_entity.type
_entity.pdbx_description
1 polymer ?
#
loop_
_entity_poly.entity_id
_entity_poly.type
_entity_poly.pdbx_seq_one_letter_code
_entity_poly.pdbx_strand_id
1 'polypeptide(L)'
;MIGNDEKNKKRLKSAIYKGLSSELDDVFSFVLYDTNGTLRFWLYFDVPGTDPCVGECEVPVQILMDSKQTEHSCLLVKSSVTNLEPRAKLIILSEFLSYTGRSRTESTAAPSHAPSRSVSEAFMRKQEMCERPLDLPSVRSTANGSMHMSGSGSGTLFVTVERCTGLKNLEYVGVSDPYVHLRLRKQTRISPYVKSNLDPKFNFEAELEVYDIQTDVLHIKVVDKNDLGKDRAMGTVNIILNCVARSPGDRISGEWNLDPQGKIFLTMSLLRH
;
A
#
# COMPACT_ATOMS: atom_id res chain seq x y z
N MET A 1 -24.39 17.57 -1.98
CA MET A 1 -23.82 16.62 -2.95
C MET A 1 -22.73 15.85 -2.24
N ILE A 2 -22.91 14.54 -2.01
CA ILE A 2 -22.02 13.74 -1.16
C ILE A 2 -20.85 13.23 -2.00
N GLY A 3 -19.63 13.42 -1.51
CA GLY A 3 -18.39 13.11 -2.24
C GLY A 3 -18.18 11.60 -2.42
N ASN A 4 -17.80 11.21 -3.64
CA ASN A 4 -17.63 9.81 -4.04
C ASN A 4 -16.22 9.29 -3.71
N ASP A 5 -15.86 9.30 -2.42
CA ASP A 5 -14.50 9.01 -1.90
C ASP A 5 -14.25 7.52 -1.57
N GLU A 6 -15.18 6.61 -1.91
CA GLU A 6 -14.97 5.17 -1.68
C GLU A 6 -13.91 4.53 -2.61
N LYS A 7 -13.46 5.25 -3.65
CA LYS A 7 -12.74 4.68 -4.80
C LYS A 7 -11.35 4.09 -4.57
N ASN A 8 -10.84 4.03 -3.33
CA ASN A 8 -9.52 3.42 -3.06
C ASN A 8 -9.38 2.68 -1.72
N LYS A 9 -10.48 2.33 -1.03
CA LYS A 9 -10.38 1.42 0.13
C LYS A 9 -10.14 -0.01 -0.35
N LYS A 10 -8.93 -0.54 -0.12
CA LYS A 10 -8.55 -1.93 -0.45
C LYS A 10 -9.48 -2.90 0.29
N ARG A 11 -10.40 -3.53 -0.43
CA ARG A 11 -11.26 -4.59 0.12
C ARG A 11 -10.45 -5.87 0.24
N LEU A 12 -10.46 -6.48 1.41
CA LEU A 12 -9.94 -7.82 1.64
C LEU A 12 -11.09 -8.83 1.39
N LYS A 13 -10.78 -10.00 0.82
CA LYS A 13 -11.75 -11.07 0.54
C LYS A 13 -11.21 -12.36 1.13
N SER A 14 -12.08 -13.12 1.81
CA SER A 14 -11.73 -14.40 2.42
C SER A 14 -11.49 -15.50 1.39
N ALA A 15 -10.98 -16.62 1.87
CA ALA A 15 -11.14 -17.91 1.21
C ALA A 15 -12.64 -18.22 0.93
N ILE A 16 -12.90 -19.02 -0.11
CA ILE A 16 -14.23 -19.55 -0.41
C ILE A 16 -14.46 -20.78 0.46
N TYR A 17 -15.49 -20.74 1.31
CA TYR A 17 -15.91 -21.87 2.13
C TYR A 17 -17.19 -22.53 1.59
N LYS A 18 -17.50 -23.74 2.06
CA LYS A 18 -18.67 -24.53 1.64
C LYS A 18 -19.38 -25.08 2.86
N GLY A 19 -20.72 -25.06 2.83
CA GLY A 19 -21.59 -25.49 3.93
C GLY A 19 -22.11 -24.31 4.73
N LEU A 20 -23.43 -24.28 4.98
CA LEU A 20 -24.10 -23.18 5.68
C LEU A 20 -23.80 -23.17 7.20
N SER A 21 -23.37 -24.31 7.74
CA SER A 21 -23.02 -24.52 9.15
C SER A 21 -21.53 -24.73 9.36
N SER A 22 -20.71 -24.49 8.33
CA SER A 22 -19.26 -24.62 8.41
C SER A 22 -18.66 -23.33 8.96
N GLU A 23 -17.73 -23.45 9.90
CA GLU A 23 -16.96 -22.31 10.39
C GLU A 23 -16.00 -21.84 9.28
N LEU A 24 -15.96 -20.52 9.06
CA LEU A 24 -14.96 -19.86 8.24
C LEU A 24 -13.93 -19.25 9.20
N ASP A 25 -12.72 -19.79 9.17
CA ASP A 25 -11.55 -19.22 9.84
C ASP A 25 -10.64 -18.60 8.76
N ASP A 26 -10.31 -17.32 8.92
CA ASP A 26 -9.47 -16.55 7.99
C ASP A 26 -8.83 -15.37 8.72
N VAL A 27 -7.60 -15.03 8.34
CA VAL A 27 -6.78 -14.02 9.05
C VAL A 27 -6.47 -12.86 8.11
N PHE A 28 -6.88 -11.66 8.52
CA PHE A 28 -6.65 -10.42 7.79
C PHE A 28 -5.70 -9.50 8.53
N SER A 29 -4.65 -9.06 7.85
CA SER A 29 -3.65 -8.15 8.39
C SER A 29 -3.50 -6.92 7.50
N PHE A 30 -3.63 -5.73 8.09
CA PHE A 30 -3.63 -4.45 7.38
C PHE A 30 -3.31 -3.28 8.32
N VAL A 31 -2.92 -2.14 7.76
CA VAL A 31 -2.63 -0.92 8.52
C VAL A 31 -3.90 -0.12 8.79
N LEU A 32 -4.10 0.27 10.05
CA LEU A 32 -5.12 1.22 10.48
C LEU A 32 -4.51 2.60 10.71
N TYR A 33 -4.80 3.55 9.81
CA TYR A 33 -4.36 4.95 9.94
C TYR A 33 -5.29 5.80 10.82
N ASP A 34 -6.55 5.40 10.98
CA ASP A 34 -7.56 6.10 11.78
C ASP A 34 -8.31 5.09 12.66
N THR A 35 -8.13 5.23 13.97
CA THR A 35 -8.75 4.39 15.00
C THR A 35 -10.19 4.79 15.31
N ASN A 36 -10.65 5.94 14.80
CA ASN A 36 -12.05 6.40 14.92
C ASN A 36 -12.93 5.87 13.77
N GLY A 37 -12.34 5.15 12.81
CA GLY A 37 -13.03 4.54 11.69
C GLY A 37 -13.85 3.30 12.08
N THR A 38 -14.50 2.74 11.05
CA THR A 38 -15.37 1.58 11.16
C THR A 38 -14.94 0.50 10.17
N LEU A 39 -14.75 -0.72 10.65
CA LEU A 39 -14.60 -1.90 9.79
C LEU A 39 -15.98 -2.35 9.32
N ARG A 40 -16.09 -2.66 8.03
CA ARG A 40 -17.33 -3.12 7.39
C ARG A 40 -17.12 -4.52 6.88
N PHE A 41 -18.00 -5.43 7.27
CA PHE A 41 -17.96 -6.82 6.88
C PHE A 41 -19.18 -7.15 6.05
N TRP A 42 -18.97 -7.92 4.98
CA TRP A 42 -20.02 -8.42 4.11
C TRP A 42 -19.80 -9.90 3.82
N LEU A 43 -20.87 -10.67 3.93
CA LEU A 43 -20.90 -12.06 3.50
C LEU A 43 -21.76 -12.18 2.24
N TYR A 44 -21.26 -12.90 1.23
CA TYR A 44 -21.93 -13.11 -0.05
C TYR A 44 -22.00 -14.61 -0.36
N PHE A 45 -23.01 -15.05 -1.09
CA PHE A 45 -22.92 -16.36 -1.77
C PHE A 45 -22.12 -16.19 -3.07
N ASP A 46 -21.21 -17.12 -3.33
CA ASP A 46 -20.46 -17.24 -4.58
C ASP A 46 -21.35 -17.95 -5.62
N VAL A 47 -22.21 -17.19 -6.31
CA VAL A 47 -23.13 -17.72 -7.34
C VAL A 47 -22.74 -17.13 -8.69
N PRO A 48 -22.43 -17.96 -9.72
CA PRO A 48 -21.98 -17.46 -11.01
C PRO A 48 -22.94 -16.45 -11.65
N GLY A 49 -22.45 -15.21 -11.82
CA GLY A 49 -23.20 -14.10 -12.43
C GLY A 49 -23.94 -13.20 -11.45
N THR A 50 -24.11 -13.60 -10.18
CA THR A 50 -24.71 -12.77 -9.12
C THR A 50 -24.12 -13.11 -7.76
N ASP A 51 -23.51 -12.16 -7.06
CA ASP A 51 -23.05 -12.34 -5.68
C ASP A 51 -24.10 -11.77 -4.69
N PRO A 52 -25.18 -12.49 -4.30
CA PRO A 52 -26.19 -11.95 -3.41
C PRO A 52 -25.64 -11.82 -1.99
N CYS A 53 -25.84 -10.63 -1.40
CA CYS A 53 -25.47 -10.36 -0.01
C CYS A 53 -26.28 -11.26 0.96
N VAL A 54 -25.55 -12.04 1.76
CA VAL A 54 -26.08 -12.83 2.88
C VAL A 54 -26.32 -11.90 4.06
N GLY A 55 -25.36 -11.06 4.40
CA GLY A 55 -25.53 -10.04 5.42
C GLY A 55 -24.29 -9.16 5.57
N GLU A 56 -24.47 -8.06 6.27
CA GLU A 56 -23.43 -7.08 6.55
C GLU A 56 -23.48 -6.65 8.02
N CYS A 57 -22.35 -6.16 8.51
CA CYS A 57 -22.26 -5.49 9.81
C CYS A 57 -21.14 -4.44 9.80
N GLU A 58 -21.30 -3.43 10.66
CA GLU A 58 -20.34 -2.37 10.89
C GLU A 58 -19.80 -2.47 12.32
N VAL A 59 -18.47 -2.44 12.49
CA VAL A 59 -17.80 -2.51 13.80
C VAL A 59 -16.83 -1.33 13.94
N PRO A 60 -17.09 -0.36 14.82
CA PRO A 60 -16.15 0.71 15.14
C PRO A 60 -14.80 0.16 15.62
N VAL A 61 -13.70 0.67 15.08
CA VAL A 61 -12.34 0.20 15.40
C VAL A 61 -12.04 0.34 16.89
N GLN A 62 -12.51 1.42 17.53
CA GLN A 62 -12.38 1.65 18.98
C GLN A 62 -12.94 0.51 19.84
N ILE A 63 -13.99 -0.20 19.39
CA ILE A 63 -14.60 -1.31 20.15
C ILE A 63 -13.68 -2.54 20.11
N LEU A 64 -13.06 -2.81 18.95
CA LEU A 64 -12.09 -3.89 18.81
C LEU A 64 -10.77 -3.58 19.56
N MET A 65 -10.45 -2.31 19.73
CA MET A 65 -9.28 -1.85 20.51
C MET A 65 -9.48 -1.87 22.04
N ASP A 66 -10.70 -2.05 22.56
CA ASP A 66 -10.91 -2.14 24.02
C ASP A 66 -10.39 -3.49 24.53
N SER A 67 -9.23 -3.44 25.18
CA SER A 67 -8.44 -4.57 25.68
C SER A 67 -9.16 -5.51 26.68
N LYS A 68 -10.41 -5.19 27.03
CA LYS A 68 -11.29 -6.02 27.87
C LYS A 68 -11.96 -7.17 27.11
N GLN A 69 -12.03 -7.13 25.78
CA GLN A 69 -12.63 -8.20 24.96
C GLN A 69 -11.59 -8.78 24.00
N THR A 70 -11.22 -10.04 24.21
CA THR A 70 -10.40 -10.82 23.25
C THR A 70 -11.21 -11.31 22.05
N GLU A 71 -12.53 -11.45 22.22
CA GLU A 71 -13.48 -11.86 21.19
C GLU A 71 -14.60 -10.80 21.09
N HIS A 72 -14.81 -10.27 19.89
CA HIS A 72 -15.97 -9.45 19.58
C HIS A 72 -16.92 -10.22 18.67
N SER A 73 -18.19 -10.34 19.08
CA SER A 73 -19.20 -11.02 18.27
C SER A 73 -20.28 -10.08 17.77
N CYS A 74 -20.58 -10.17 16.48
CA CYS A 74 -21.59 -9.35 15.82
C CYS A 74 -22.46 -10.19 14.87
N LEU A 75 -23.65 -9.70 14.56
CA LEU A 75 -24.63 -10.39 13.73
C LEU A 75 -24.68 -9.77 12.35
N LEU A 76 -24.54 -10.60 11.31
CA LEU A 76 -24.66 -10.19 9.92
C LEU A 76 -26.14 -10.15 9.54
N VAL A 77 -26.64 -8.95 9.21
CA VAL A 77 -28.05 -8.68 8.89
C VAL A 77 -28.19 -8.24 7.44
N LYS A 78 -29.38 -8.41 6.85
CA LYS A 78 -29.63 -8.01 5.46
C LYS A 78 -30.07 -6.53 5.38
N SER A 79 -29.24 -5.70 4.75
CA SER A 79 -29.45 -4.25 4.53
C SER A 79 -30.87 -3.82 4.10
N SER A 80 -31.58 -4.67 3.36
CA SER A 80 -32.78 -4.32 2.59
C SER A 80 -34.12 -4.71 3.23
N VAL A 81 -34.18 -4.97 4.54
CA VAL A 81 -35.39 -5.49 5.21
C VAL A 81 -35.68 -4.73 6.50
N THR A 82 -36.94 -4.39 6.74
CA THR A 82 -37.43 -3.78 7.99
C THR A 82 -37.34 -4.73 9.19
N ASN A 83 -37.12 -6.03 8.95
CA ASN A 83 -36.80 -7.05 9.94
C ASN A 83 -35.28 -7.28 9.94
N LEU A 84 -34.61 -6.93 11.05
CA LEU A 84 -33.18 -7.15 11.29
C LEU A 84 -32.90 -8.62 11.65
N GLU A 85 -33.37 -9.57 10.82
CA GLU A 85 -33.15 -11.00 11.06
C GLU A 85 -31.66 -11.35 10.91
N PRO A 86 -31.02 -11.92 11.96
CA PRO A 86 -29.63 -12.39 11.88
C PRO A 86 -29.50 -13.55 10.90
N ARG A 87 -28.62 -13.42 9.90
CA ARG A 87 -28.40 -14.47 8.88
C ARG A 87 -27.09 -15.23 9.07
N ALA A 88 -26.14 -14.66 9.80
CA ALA A 88 -24.93 -15.33 10.28
C ALA A 88 -24.39 -14.61 11.53
N LYS A 89 -23.57 -15.30 12.32
CA LYS A 89 -22.76 -14.70 13.40
C LYS A 89 -21.33 -14.54 12.88
N LEU A 90 -20.76 -13.35 13.03
CA LEU A 90 -19.33 -13.11 12.83
C LEU A 90 -18.66 -13.04 14.21
N ILE A 91 -17.51 -13.70 14.33
CA ILE A 91 -16.65 -13.69 15.51
C ILE A 91 -15.33 -13.06 15.07
N ILE A 92 -14.86 -12.06 15.80
CA ILE A 92 -13.64 -11.31 15.50
C ILE A 92 -12.69 -11.47 16.68
N LEU A 93 -11.53 -12.06 16.42
CA LEU A 93 -10.35 -12.02 17.28
C LEU A 93 -9.41 -10.98 16.67
N SER A 94 -8.99 -9.97 17.44
CA SER A 94 -8.21 -8.84 16.92
C SER A 94 -6.99 -8.52 17.77
N GLU A 95 -5.82 -8.48 17.15
CA GLU A 95 -4.57 -8.03 17.76
C GLU A 95 -4.17 -6.65 17.21
N PHE A 96 -3.87 -5.71 18.11
CA PHE A 96 -3.53 -4.33 17.76
C PHE A 96 -2.06 -4.03 18.03
N LEU A 97 -1.24 -4.24 16.99
CA LEU A 97 0.18 -3.93 17.02
C LEU A 97 0.39 -2.42 16.91
N SER A 98 0.74 -1.78 18.03
CA SER A 98 0.96 -0.34 18.12
C SER A 98 2.22 0.08 17.36
N TYR A 99 2.06 0.88 16.31
CA TYR A 99 3.19 1.49 15.59
C TYR A 99 3.85 2.59 16.43
N THR A 100 4.99 2.29 17.05
CA THR A 100 5.76 3.21 17.90
C THR A 100 6.69 4.13 17.09
N GLY A 101 6.20 4.67 15.97
CA GLY A 101 6.96 5.56 15.08
C GLY A 101 6.68 7.06 15.28
N ARG A 102 7.58 7.73 16.00
CA ARG A 102 7.63 9.19 16.30
C ARG A 102 6.46 9.76 17.12
N SER A 103 6.82 10.46 18.21
CA SER A 103 5.97 11.49 18.81
C SER A 103 5.61 12.55 17.78
N ARG A 104 4.32 12.87 17.66
CA ARG A 104 3.78 13.80 16.65
C ARG A 104 3.88 15.26 17.12
N THR A 105 5.09 15.70 17.46
CA THR A 105 5.40 17.12 17.67
C THR A 105 6.03 17.69 16.39
N GLU A 106 5.48 18.80 15.90
CA GLU A 106 5.81 19.48 14.63
C GLU A 106 5.14 18.90 13.36
N SER A 107 3.81 19.05 13.26
CA SER A 107 3.15 19.25 11.97
C SER A 107 2.99 20.75 11.72
N THR A 108 3.69 21.29 10.71
CA THR A 108 3.32 22.59 10.12
C THR A 108 2.13 22.40 9.17
N ALA A 109 1.21 23.36 9.13
CA ALA A 109 -0.11 23.19 8.54
C ALA A 109 -0.12 22.85 7.03
N ALA A 110 -1.17 22.15 6.60
CA ALA A 110 -1.44 21.85 5.20
C ALA A 110 -1.75 23.14 4.39
N PRO A 111 -1.39 23.22 3.09
CA PRO A 111 -1.73 24.35 2.25
C PRO A 111 -3.24 24.53 2.08
N SER A 112 -3.74 25.76 2.20
CA SER A 112 -5.17 26.09 2.20
C SER A 112 -5.87 26.04 0.83
N HIS A 113 -5.16 25.74 -0.26
CA HIS A 113 -5.73 25.71 -1.61
C HIS A 113 -5.30 24.46 -2.40
N ALA A 114 -6.29 23.78 -2.97
CA ALA A 114 -6.06 22.76 -3.98
C ALA A 114 -5.64 23.43 -5.31
N PRO A 115 -4.60 22.92 -6.01
CA PRO A 115 -4.23 23.43 -7.32
C PRO A 115 -5.33 23.14 -8.35
N SER A 116 -5.49 24.06 -9.30
CA SER A 116 -6.55 24.04 -10.32
C SER A 116 -6.42 22.84 -11.26
N ARG A 117 -7.52 22.11 -11.47
CA ARG A 117 -7.61 21.02 -12.45
C ARG A 117 -7.90 21.57 -13.86
N SER A 118 -6.89 22.07 -14.55
CA SER A 118 -6.92 22.25 -16.01
C SER A 118 -6.05 21.18 -16.68
N VAL A 119 -6.69 20.25 -17.40
CA VAL A 119 -5.99 19.28 -18.25
C VAL A 119 -5.72 19.95 -19.59
N SER A 120 -4.46 20.00 -20.02
CA SER A 120 -4.09 20.59 -21.30
C SER A 120 -4.54 19.73 -22.48
N GLU A 121 -4.97 20.37 -23.59
CA GLU A 121 -5.48 19.69 -24.79
C GLU A 121 -4.50 18.67 -25.40
N ALA A 122 -3.20 18.84 -25.15
CA ALA A 122 -2.14 17.91 -25.54
C ALA A 122 -2.29 16.49 -24.93
N PHE A 123 -3.03 16.34 -23.83
CA PHE A 123 -3.34 15.03 -23.24
C PHE A 123 -4.46 14.31 -24.00
N MET A 124 -5.52 15.04 -24.39
CA MET A 124 -6.67 14.50 -25.12
C MET A 124 -6.25 13.92 -26.49
N ARG A 125 -5.35 14.64 -27.19
CA ARG A 125 -4.91 14.28 -28.56
C ARG A 125 -4.03 13.01 -28.67
N LYS A 126 -3.63 12.40 -27.55
CA LYS A 126 -2.84 11.16 -27.53
C LYS A 126 -3.67 9.87 -27.41
N GLN A 127 -4.97 9.95 -27.13
CA GLN A 127 -5.81 8.75 -27.06
C GLN A 127 -6.38 8.29 -28.41
N GLU A 128 -6.43 9.15 -29.43
CA GLU A 128 -7.02 8.84 -30.75
C GLU A 128 -6.07 8.12 -31.75
N MET A 129 -4.84 7.78 -31.33
CA MET A 129 -3.77 7.32 -32.24
C MET A 129 -3.19 5.93 -31.92
N CYS A 130 -3.93 5.09 -31.19
CA CYS A 130 -3.59 3.68 -30.95
C CYS A 130 -4.80 2.73 -30.92
N GLU A 131 -5.80 2.97 -31.78
CA GLU A 131 -6.74 1.90 -32.14
C GLU A 131 -6.21 1.10 -33.34
N ARG A 132 -5.85 -0.17 -33.11
CA ARG A 132 -5.91 -1.23 -34.13
C ARG A 132 -6.40 -2.53 -33.48
N PRO A 133 -7.18 -3.37 -34.19
CA PRO A 133 -7.94 -4.45 -33.55
C PRO A 133 -7.04 -5.64 -33.20
N LEU A 134 -7.40 -6.35 -32.13
CA LEU A 134 -6.84 -7.67 -31.81
C LEU A 134 -7.96 -8.71 -31.88
N ASP A 135 -7.81 -9.69 -32.76
CA ASP A 135 -8.70 -10.84 -32.86
C ASP A 135 -8.55 -11.78 -31.65
N LEU A 136 -9.65 -12.41 -31.24
CA LEU A 136 -9.70 -13.52 -30.26
C LEU A 136 -9.46 -14.86 -30.99
N PRO A 137 -8.65 -15.81 -30.46
CA PRO A 137 -9.04 -16.62 -29.29
C PRO A 137 -7.85 -16.95 -28.34
N SER A 138 -7.85 -17.89 -27.36
CA SER A 138 -8.80 -18.95 -27.02
C SER A 138 -8.80 -19.38 -25.52
N VAL A 139 -9.70 -20.32 -25.24
CA VAL A 139 -10.04 -21.11 -24.04
C VAL A 139 -8.88 -21.80 -23.28
N ARG A 140 -9.00 -21.81 -21.93
CA ARG A 140 -8.36 -22.68 -20.90
C ARG A 140 -6.84 -22.66 -20.71
N SER A 141 -6.43 -22.29 -19.48
CA SER A 141 -5.85 -23.27 -18.56
C SER A 141 -6.06 -22.90 -17.09
N THR A 142 -6.51 -23.88 -16.31
CA THR A 142 -6.64 -23.84 -14.85
C THR A 142 -5.32 -24.14 -14.18
N ALA A 143 -4.83 -23.26 -13.29
CA ALA A 143 -3.91 -23.62 -12.22
C ALA A 143 -3.90 -22.56 -11.12
N ASN A 144 -4.65 -22.79 -10.04
CA ASN A 144 -4.45 -22.05 -8.79
C ASN A 144 -3.11 -22.45 -8.18
N GLY A 145 -2.06 -21.70 -8.49
CA GLY A 145 -0.78 -21.77 -7.81
C GLY A 145 -0.76 -20.87 -6.58
N SER A 146 -1.61 -21.14 -5.58
CA SER A 146 -1.43 -20.53 -4.26
C SER A 146 -0.21 -21.18 -3.62
N MET A 147 0.97 -20.63 -3.90
CA MET A 147 2.19 -21.03 -3.21
C MET A 147 2.14 -20.46 -1.80
N HIS A 148 1.51 -21.22 -0.90
CA HIS A 148 1.76 -21.13 0.53
C HIS A 148 3.22 -21.57 0.79
N MET A 149 4.16 -20.70 0.44
CA MET A 149 5.45 -20.72 1.11
C MET A 149 5.19 -20.30 2.55
N SER A 150 5.64 -21.11 3.50
CA SER A 150 5.61 -20.81 4.93
C SER A 150 6.52 -19.61 5.20
N GLY A 151 6.00 -18.39 4.96
CA GLY A 151 6.75 -17.15 5.02
C GLY A 151 7.31 -16.93 6.42
N SER A 152 8.57 -16.50 6.50
CA SER A 152 9.26 -16.30 7.78
C SER A 152 8.91 -14.95 8.41
N GLY A 153 7.61 -14.71 8.54
CA GLY A 153 6.98 -13.44 8.91
C GLY A 153 6.59 -12.58 7.70
N SER A 154 5.44 -11.92 7.80
CA SER A 154 4.94 -10.92 6.85
C SER A 154 4.73 -9.58 7.58
N GLY A 155 4.31 -8.52 6.89
CA GLY A 155 4.13 -7.21 7.52
C GLY A 155 3.91 -6.06 6.56
N THR A 156 4.07 -4.85 7.08
CA THR A 156 4.07 -3.61 6.32
C THR A 156 5.37 -2.84 6.57
N LEU A 157 6.06 -2.48 5.49
CA LEU A 157 7.23 -1.64 5.52
C LEU A 157 6.85 -0.17 5.26
N PHE A 158 7.13 0.67 6.26
CA PHE A 158 7.12 2.11 6.13
C PHE A 158 8.52 2.60 5.77
N VAL A 159 8.62 3.41 4.71
CA VAL A 159 9.88 3.98 4.21
C VAL A 159 9.73 5.49 4.14
N THR A 160 10.55 6.22 4.89
CA THR A 160 10.75 7.67 4.73
C THR A 160 12.08 7.89 4.01
N VAL A 161 12.01 8.50 2.83
CA VAL A 161 13.17 8.96 2.07
C VAL A 161 13.39 10.44 2.38
N GLU A 162 14.40 10.73 3.20
CA GLU A 162 14.61 12.08 3.73
C GLU A 162 15.29 12.97 2.69
N ARG A 163 16.46 12.54 2.19
CA ARG A 163 17.29 13.30 1.24
C ARG A 163 18.31 12.43 0.53
N CYS A 164 18.90 12.94 -0.55
CA CYS A 164 20.16 12.45 -1.10
C CYS A 164 21.26 13.50 -0.97
N THR A 165 22.52 13.10 -1.16
CA THR A 165 23.66 14.02 -1.29
C THR A 165 24.69 13.53 -2.30
N GLY A 166 25.39 14.45 -2.96
CA GLY A 166 26.50 14.16 -3.86
C GLY A 166 26.11 13.33 -5.08
N LEU A 167 24.86 13.45 -5.55
CA LEU A 167 24.39 12.74 -6.73
C LEU A 167 25.21 13.13 -7.98
N LYS A 168 25.38 12.19 -8.91
CA LYS A 168 26.03 12.46 -10.19
C LYS A 168 25.11 13.29 -11.08
N ASN A 169 25.55 14.46 -11.54
CA ASN A 169 24.86 15.20 -12.60
C ASN A 169 24.90 14.37 -13.90
N LEU A 170 23.74 14.18 -14.54
CA LEU A 170 23.64 13.50 -15.82
C LEU A 170 23.38 14.47 -16.98
N GLU A 171 22.94 15.70 -16.70
CA GLU A 171 22.67 16.70 -17.74
C GLU A 171 23.94 17.35 -18.27
N TYR A 172 24.00 17.52 -19.60
CA TYR A 172 25.12 18.21 -20.28
C TYR A 172 25.05 19.73 -20.11
N VAL A 173 23.84 20.26 -19.96
CA VAL A 173 23.56 21.69 -19.73
C VAL A 173 22.54 21.78 -18.60
N GLY A 174 22.90 22.49 -17.53
CA GLY A 174 22.09 22.55 -16.32
C GLY A 174 22.43 21.46 -15.30
N VAL A 175 21.48 21.18 -14.41
CA VAL A 175 21.61 20.23 -13.30
C VAL A 175 20.41 19.31 -13.31
N SER A 176 20.63 18.01 -13.12
CA SER A 176 19.61 16.97 -12.99
C SER A 176 18.46 17.30 -12.02
N ASP A 177 17.29 16.75 -12.33
CA ASP A 177 16.01 16.88 -11.63
C ASP A 177 15.67 15.54 -10.92
N PRO A 178 16.33 15.17 -9.80
CA PRO A 178 16.19 13.85 -9.21
C PRO A 178 14.82 13.58 -8.58
N TYR A 179 14.38 12.33 -8.69
CA TYR A 179 13.31 11.71 -7.91
C TYR A 179 13.70 10.28 -7.47
N VAL A 180 12.89 9.68 -6.59
CA VAL A 180 13.15 8.34 -6.03
C VAL A 180 12.06 7.36 -6.42
N HIS A 181 12.48 6.20 -6.93
CA HIS A 181 11.65 5.04 -7.24
C HIS A 181 11.96 3.94 -6.22
N LEU A 182 10.97 3.63 -5.37
CA LEU A 182 10.97 2.50 -4.45
C LEU A 182 10.20 1.34 -5.08
N ARG A 183 10.76 0.12 -5.02
CA ARG A 183 10.10 -1.09 -5.51
C ARG A 183 10.29 -2.26 -4.56
N LEU A 184 9.18 -2.90 -4.19
CA LEU A 184 9.15 -4.15 -3.42
C LEU A 184 8.28 -5.16 -4.17
N ARG A 185 8.88 -6.25 -4.65
CA ARG A 185 8.24 -7.22 -5.57
C ARG A 185 7.59 -6.53 -6.80
N LYS A 186 6.25 -6.48 -6.81
CA LYS A 186 5.39 -5.86 -7.84
C LYS A 186 4.90 -4.46 -7.46
N GLN A 187 5.07 -4.05 -6.19
CA GLN A 187 4.67 -2.72 -5.71
C GLN A 187 5.73 -1.69 -6.10
N THR A 188 5.29 -0.49 -6.46
CA THR A 188 6.14 0.65 -6.79
C THR A 188 5.59 1.92 -6.17
N ARG A 189 6.46 2.74 -5.60
CA ARG A 189 6.16 4.08 -5.07
C ARG A 189 7.20 5.05 -5.63
N ILE A 190 6.76 6.22 -6.09
CA ILE A 190 7.62 7.20 -6.77
C ILE A 190 7.43 8.55 -6.09
N SER A 191 8.53 9.22 -5.74
CA SER A 191 8.48 10.56 -5.14
C SER A 191 8.21 11.64 -6.20
N PRO A 192 7.77 12.85 -5.79
CA PRO A 192 7.98 14.05 -6.59
C PRO A 192 9.47 14.23 -6.92
N TYR A 193 9.75 14.90 -8.04
CA TYR A 193 11.11 15.31 -8.41
C TYR A 193 11.47 16.66 -7.79
N VAL A 194 12.75 16.87 -7.53
CA VAL A 194 13.31 18.14 -7.06
C VAL A 194 14.11 18.75 -8.20
N LYS A 195 13.83 20.01 -8.55
CA LYS A 195 14.49 20.66 -9.69
C LYS A 195 15.95 21.01 -9.41
N SER A 196 16.81 20.71 -10.37
CA SER A 196 18.18 21.21 -10.51
C SER A 196 19.01 21.15 -9.23
N ASN A 197 19.04 19.98 -8.59
CA ASN A 197 19.64 19.81 -7.27
C ASN A 197 20.26 18.42 -7.10
N LEU A 198 21.56 18.34 -6.76
CA LEU A 198 22.29 17.07 -6.54
C LEU A 198 22.31 16.64 -5.05
N ASP A 199 21.77 17.48 -4.17
CA ASP A 199 21.57 17.23 -2.73
C ASP A 199 20.08 17.42 -2.34
N PRO A 200 19.14 16.75 -3.03
CA PRO A 200 17.71 16.98 -2.87
C PRO A 200 17.20 16.50 -1.51
N LYS A 201 16.29 17.29 -0.90
CA LYS A 201 15.46 16.85 0.22
C LYS A 201 14.08 16.46 -0.30
N PHE A 202 13.66 15.24 -0.03
CA PHE A 202 12.39 14.69 -0.48
C PHE A 202 11.33 14.67 0.62
N ASN A 203 11.71 14.23 1.83
CA ASN A 203 10.79 13.90 2.91
C ASN A 203 9.61 13.03 2.42
N PHE A 204 9.90 12.08 1.52
CA PHE A 204 8.89 11.28 0.83
C PHE A 204 8.60 10.02 1.64
N GLU A 205 7.33 9.83 2.00
CA GLU A 205 6.88 8.67 2.77
C GLU A 205 6.13 7.67 1.87
N ALA A 206 6.38 6.39 2.10
CA ALA A 206 5.86 5.30 1.29
C ALA A 206 5.55 4.06 2.13
N GLU A 207 4.45 3.38 1.79
CA GLU A 207 4.06 2.11 2.38
C GLU A 207 4.07 0.99 1.34
N LEU A 208 4.63 -0.16 1.74
CA LEU A 208 4.84 -1.34 0.91
C LEU A 208 4.56 -2.62 1.73
N GLU A 209 3.70 -3.50 1.22
CA GLU A 209 3.36 -4.78 1.86
C GLU A 209 4.53 -5.77 1.75
N VAL A 210 4.94 -6.34 2.88
CA VAL A 210 6.00 -7.34 3.02
C VAL A 210 5.37 -8.72 3.13
N TYR A 211 5.79 -9.64 2.28
CA TYR A 211 5.22 -10.98 2.21
C TYR A 211 6.18 -12.05 2.76
N ASP A 212 7.49 -11.79 2.72
CA ASP A 212 8.49 -12.62 3.40
C ASP A 212 9.64 -11.74 3.88
N ILE A 213 9.67 -11.47 5.19
CA ILE A 213 10.67 -10.64 5.85
C ILE A 213 12.11 -11.13 5.61
N GLN A 214 12.33 -12.44 5.43
CA GLN A 214 13.68 -13.00 5.28
C GLN A 214 14.23 -12.82 3.87
N THR A 215 13.38 -12.90 2.83
CA THR A 215 13.81 -12.91 1.43
C THR A 215 13.47 -11.63 0.66
N ASP A 216 12.57 -10.79 1.16
CA ASP A 216 12.17 -9.57 0.48
C ASP A 216 13.27 -8.50 0.46
N VAL A 217 13.40 -7.85 -0.70
CA VAL A 217 14.39 -6.82 -0.98
C VAL A 217 13.70 -5.55 -1.46
N LEU A 218 13.89 -4.45 -0.72
CA LEU A 218 13.53 -3.12 -1.17
C LEU A 218 14.59 -2.64 -2.17
N HIS A 219 14.18 -2.48 -3.42
CA HIS A 219 14.97 -1.85 -4.47
C HIS A 219 14.72 -0.35 -4.48
N ILE A 220 15.78 0.44 -4.40
CA ILE A 220 15.73 1.89 -4.39
C ILE A 220 16.56 2.42 -5.56
N LYS A 221 15.97 3.30 -6.35
CA LYS A 221 16.65 3.97 -7.47
C LYS A 221 16.39 5.46 -7.41
N VAL A 222 17.45 6.25 -7.45
CA VAL A 222 17.38 7.69 -7.74
C VAL A 222 17.47 7.88 -9.24
N VAL A 223 16.57 8.67 -9.79
CA VAL A 223 16.35 8.84 -11.23
C VAL A 223 16.30 10.32 -11.56
N ASP A 224 16.97 10.72 -12.63
CA ASP A 224 16.91 12.04 -13.22
C ASP A 224 15.70 12.13 -14.16
N LYS A 225 14.80 13.08 -13.90
CA LYS A 225 13.64 13.35 -14.76
C LYS A 225 14.07 14.12 -16.00
N ASN A 226 13.77 13.61 -17.19
CA ASN A 226 14.12 14.29 -18.45
C ASN A 226 12.88 14.54 -19.33
N ASP A 227 12.54 15.81 -19.55
CA ASP A 227 11.32 16.22 -20.28
C ASP A 227 11.35 15.90 -21.80
N LEU A 228 12.54 15.66 -22.37
CA LEU A 228 12.73 15.44 -23.81
C LEU A 228 13.14 13.99 -24.16
N GLY A 229 13.29 13.13 -23.16
CA GLY A 229 13.91 11.81 -23.34
C GLY A 229 13.34 10.75 -22.39
N LYS A 230 14.12 9.68 -22.19
CA LYS A 230 13.87 8.71 -21.12
C LYS A 230 14.62 9.13 -19.88
N ASP A 231 13.93 9.11 -18.75
CA ASP A 231 14.52 9.28 -17.42
C ASP A 231 15.72 8.33 -17.19
N ARG A 232 16.74 8.84 -16.50
CA ARG A 232 18.05 8.18 -16.39
C ARG A 232 18.39 7.85 -14.94
N ALA A 233 18.83 6.62 -14.67
CA ALA A 233 19.22 6.23 -13.32
C ALA A 233 20.49 6.99 -12.88
N MET A 234 20.41 7.73 -11.78
CA MET A 234 21.54 8.45 -11.17
C MET A 234 22.29 7.56 -10.18
N GLY A 235 21.56 6.72 -9.44
CA GLY A 235 22.14 5.75 -8.53
C GLY A 235 21.12 4.76 -7.97
N THR A 236 21.59 3.61 -7.48
CA THR A 236 20.75 2.55 -6.88
C THR A 236 21.32 2.01 -5.57
N VAL A 237 20.42 1.52 -4.71
CA VAL A 237 20.75 0.67 -3.56
C VAL A 237 19.64 -0.37 -3.35
N ASN A 238 20.03 -1.55 -2.88
CA ASN A 238 19.10 -2.65 -2.56
C ASN A 238 19.25 -3.00 -1.07
N ILE A 239 18.12 -3.16 -0.36
CA ILE A 239 18.10 -3.37 1.08
C ILE A 239 17.24 -4.61 1.39
N ILE A 240 17.85 -5.65 1.97
CA ILE A 240 17.18 -6.89 2.37
C ILE A 240 16.42 -6.64 3.68
N LEU A 241 15.12 -6.91 3.73
CA LEU A 241 14.27 -6.49 4.87
C LEU A 241 14.60 -7.19 6.19
N ASN A 242 15.29 -8.32 6.15
CA ASN A 242 15.85 -8.99 7.33
C ASN A 242 16.76 -8.07 8.17
N CYS A 243 17.43 -7.07 7.58
CA CYS A 243 18.22 -6.12 8.38
C CYS A 243 17.34 -5.16 9.21
N VAL A 244 16.14 -4.83 8.71
CA VAL A 244 15.12 -4.07 9.46
C VAL A 244 14.58 -4.93 10.60
N ALA A 245 14.16 -6.17 10.30
CA ALA A 245 13.59 -7.11 11.27
C ALA A 245 14.56 -7.70 12.31
N ARG A 246 15.85 -7.34 12.23
CA ARG A 246 16.85 -7.69 13.25
C ARG A 246 17.33 -6.49 14.06
N SER A 247 16.79 -5.31 13.78
CA SER A 247 17.10 -4.08 14.51
C SER A 247 16.14 -3.88 15.69
N PRO A 248 16.56 -3.20 16.78
CA PRO A 248 15.68 -2.91 17.91
C PRO A 248 14.43 -2.12 17.48
N GLY A 249 13.25 -2.63 17.82
CA GLY A 249 11.98 -2.00 17.45
C GLY A 249 11.66 -2.08 15.95
N ASP A 250 12.25 -3.04 15.23
CA ASP A 250 12.04 -3.27 13.79
C ASP A 250 12.22 -2.01 12.94
N ARG A 251 13.22 -1.19 13.30
CA ARG A 251 13.45 0.14 12.76
C ARG A 251 14.94 0.44 12.58
N ILE A 252 15.28 0.84 11.35
CA ILE A 252 16.62 1.36 11.01
C ILE A 252 16.53 2.77 10.42
N SER A 253 17.54 3.58 10.68
CA SER A 253 17.69 4.93 10.13
C SER A 253 19.18 5.21 9.92
N GLY A 254 19.55 5.89 8.84
CA GLY A 254 20.94 6.13 8.51
C GLY A 254 21.19 6.61 7.08
N GLU A 255 22.41 6.38 6.61
CA GLU A 255 22.85 6.66 5.24
C GLU A 255 23.26 5.38 4.50
N TRP A 256 22.96 5.35 3.20
CA TRP A 256 23.36 4.29 2.29
C TRP A 256 24.05 4.90 1.07
N ASN A 257 25.15 4.29 0.64
CA ASN A 257 25.81 4.67 -0.62
C ASN A 257 24.95 4.21 -1.80
N LEU A 258 24.85 5.06 -2.82
CA LEU A 258 24.24 4.75 -4.11
C LEU A 258 25.34 4.36 -5.09
N ASP A 259 25.14 3.24 -5.80
CA ASP A 259 25.97 2.88 -6.95
C ASP A 259 25.42 3.55 -8.22
N PRO A 260 26.22 4.28 -9.03
CA PRO A 260 27.67 4.45 -8.93
C PRO A 260 28.12 5.63 -8.05
N GLN A 261 27.24 6.57 -7.71
CA GLN A 261 27.62 7.76 -6.94
C GLN A 261 26.47 8.33 -6.10
N GLY A 262 26.82 8.83 -4.92
CA GLY A 262 25.97 9.60 -4.03
C GLY A 262 25.61 8.82 -2.76
N LYS A 263 24.84 9.48 -1.89
CA LYS A 263 24.27 8.86 -0.69
C LYS A 263 22.78 9.15 -0.62
N ILE A 264 22.02 8.24 -0.01
CA ILE A 264 20.61 8.40 0.32
C ILE A 264 20.41 8.22 1.83
N PHE A 265 19.59 9.09 2.42
CA PHE A 265 19.27 9.09 3.84
C PHE A 265 17.84 8.58 4.00
N LEU A 266 17.71 7.48 4.73
CA LEU A 266 16.46 6.73 4.85
C LEU A 266 16.14 6.46 6.31
N THR A 267 14.86 6.39 6.59
CA THR A 267 14.30 5.83 7.80
C THR A 267 13.30 4.75 7.39
N MET A 268 13.46 3.54 7.91
CA MET A 268 12.61 2.39 7.60
C MET A 268 12.13 1.74 8.88
N SER A 269 10.85 1.38 8.94
CA SER A 269 10.28 0.60 10.04
C SER A 269 9.28 -0.42 9.52
N LEU A 270 9.33 -1.60 10.12
CA LEU A 270 8.53 -2.76 9.75
C LEU A 270 7.51 -3.02 10.86
N LEU A 271 6.22 -2.98 10.52
CA LEU A 271 5.15 -3.48 11.35
C LEU A 271 4.90 -4.94 10.93
N ARG A 272 5.19 -5.91 11.79
CA ARG A 272 4.94 -7.32 11.46
C ARG A 272 3.44 -7.63 11.47
N HIS A 273 3.07 -8.69 10.78
CA HIS A 273 1.77 -9.37 10.84
C HIS A 273 1.98 -10.79 11.37
#